data_AF-D4F2L9-F1
#
_entry.id   AF-D4F2L9-F1
#
_cell.length_a   1.000
_cell.length_b   1.000
_cell.length_c   1.000
_cell.angle_alpha   90.00
_cell.angle_beta   90.00
_cell.angle_gamma   90.00
#
_symmetry.space_group_name_H-M   'P 1'
#
loop_
_entity.id
_entity.type
_entity.pdbx_description
1 polymer ?
#
loop_
_entity_poly.entity_id
_entity_poly.type
_entity_poly.pdbx_seq_one_letter_code
_entity_poly.pdbx_strand_id
1 'polypeptide(L)'
;MIQVIIALLVIVVVARLILRGYKAEPVLLVAGLLLMFCTQLAGWGNVLPKGVATTGIGALDPFEVVRDLFSTRAADLGLMIMALMGFAHYMDHIGANESVVRVVTRPLRRLQSPYTLLFFSYLLASLLQLAIPSATGLAVLLMGTMFPIMLGLGLSAASAAGVI
;
A
#
# COMPACT_ATOMS: atom_id res chain seq x y z
N MET A 1 11.29 -30.92 -1.05
CA MET A 1 10.43 -31.26 0.13
C MET A 1 10.79 -30.41 1.35
N ILE A 2 12.05 -30.37 1.81
CA ILE A 2 12.45 -29.56 3.00
C ILE A 2 12.17 -28.06 2.82
N GLN A 3 12.37 -27.51 1.62
CA GLN A 3 12.00 -26.13 1.24
C GLN A 3 10.55 -25.77 1.58
N VAL A 4 9.62 -26.66 1.26
CA VAL A 4 8.17 -26.44 1.47
C VAL A 4 7.83 -26.48 2.95
N ILE A 5 8.51 -27.34 3.73
CA ILE A 5 8.32 -27.44 5.18
C ILE A 5 8.79 -26.16 5.88
N ILE A 6 9.95 -25.63 5.48
CA ILE A 6 10.49 -24.38 6.04
C ILE A 6 9.58 -23.20 5.66
N ALA A 7 9.14 -23.11 4.40
CA ALA A 7 8.21 -22.07 3.97
C ALA A 7 6.88 -22.13 4.74
N LEU A 8 6.31 -23.32 4.93
CA LEU A 8 5.07 -23.52 5.69
C LEU A 8 5.24 -23.07 7.15
N LEU A 9 6.35 -23.42 7.78
CA LEU A 9 6.65 -23.03 9.17
C LEU A 9 6.73 -21.50 9.29
N VAL A 10 7.43 -20.83 8.36
CA VAL A 10 7.52 -19.36 8.34
C VAL A 10 6.15 -18.72 8.12
N ILE A 11 5.32 -19.25 7.22
CA ILE A 11 3.95 -18.76 6.99
C ILE A 11 3.12 -18.84 8.27
N VAL A 12 3.18 -19.96 8.99
CA VAL A 12 2.45 -20.13 10.27
C VAL A 12 2.93 -19.12 11.31
N VAL A 13 4.24 -18.87 11.41
CA VAL A 13 4.81 -17.88 12.33
C VAL A 13 4.36 -16.46 11.97
N VAL A 14 4.42 -16.09 10.69
CA VAL A 14 3.97 -14.78 10.19
C VAL A 14 2.49 -14.58 10.44
N ALA A 15 1.65 -15.56 10.11
CA ALA A 15 0.21 -15.49 10.35
C ALA A 15 -0.08 -15.29 11.85
N ARG A 16 0.65 -16.00 12.73
CA ARG A 16 0.48 -15.87 14.18
C ARG A 16 0.95 -14.50 14.70
N LEU A 17 1.99 -13.91 14.11
CA LEU A 17 2.45 -12.56 14.43
C LEU A 17 1.44 -11.49 13.98
N ILE A 18 0.89 -11.60 12.78
CA ILE A 18 -0.12 -10.66 12.29
C ILE A 18 -1.39 -10.72 13.14
N LEU A 19 -1.86 -11.93 13.49
CA LEU A 19 -3.02 -12.12 14.37
C LEU A 19 -2.81 -11.59 15.80
N ARG A 20 -1.55 -11.47 16.25
CA ARG A 20 -1.19 -10.84 17.54
C ARG A 20 -1.17 -9.30 17.49
N GLY A 21 -1.52 -8.70 16.36
CA GLY A 21 -1.58 -7.25 16.20
C GLY A 21 -0.24 -6.60 15.84
N TYR A 22 0.76 -7.38 15.43
CA TYR A 22 1.98 -6.80 14.85
C TYR A 22 1.68 -6.27 13.44
N LYS A 23 2.30 -5.14 13.10
CA LYS A 23 2.20 -4.54 11.76
C LYS A 23 2.74 -5.53 10.71
N ALA A 24 1.97 -5.74 9.65
CA ALA A 24 2.30 -6.76 8.65
C ALA A 24 3.59 -6.44 7.88
N GLU A 25 3.88 -5.16 7.65
CA GLU A 25 5.00 -4.69 6.83
C GLU A 25 6.37 -5.12 7.38
N PRO A 26 6.76 -4.81 8.64
CA PRO A 26 8.02 -5.26 9.19
C PRO A 26 8.07 -6.78 9.37
N VAL A 27 6.93 -7.41 9.69
CA VAL A 27 6.85 -8.87 9.90
C VAL A 27 7.14 -9.60 8.59
N LEU A 28 6.54 -9.16 7.48
CA LEU A 28 6.76 -9.73 6.16
C LEU A 28 8.19 -9.48 5.65
N LEU A 29 8.75 -8.29 5.94
CA LEU A 29 10.13 -7.98 5.58
C LEU A 29 11.14 -8.87 6.30
N VAL A 30 10.99 -9.04 7.62
CA VAL A 30 11.87 -9.92 8.41
C VAL A 30 11.69 -11.38 7.99
N ALA A 31 10.47 -11.82 7.71
CA ALA A 31 10.20 -13.18 7.24
C ALA A 31 10.82 -13.44 5.85
N GLY A 32 10.72 -12.48 4.93
CA GLY A 32 11.37 -12.54 3.63
C GLY A 32 12.88 -12.62 3.74
N LEU A 33 13.48 -11.80 4.62
CA LEU A 33 14.92 -11.82 4.88
C LEU A 33 15.36 -13.16 5.49
N LEU A 34 14.60 -13.71 6.45
CA LEU A 34 14.85 -15.03 7.03
C LEU A 34 14.83 -16.13 5.97
N LEU A 35 13.83 -16.13 5.08
CA LEU A 35 13.74 -17.09 3.99
C LEU A 35 14.93 -16.96 3.03
N MET A 36 15.33 -15.73 2.68
CA MET A 36 16.51 -15.46 1.86
C MET A 36 17.82 -15.96 2.50
N PHE A 37 17.97 -15.81 3.82
CA PHE A 37 19.09 -16.39 4.57
C PHE A 37 19.06 -17.92 4.57
N CYS A 38 17.90 -18.54 4.77
CA CYS A 38 17.73 -19.99 4.72
C CYS A 38 18.06 -20.55 3.32
N THR A 39 17.67 -19.87 2.25
CA THR A 39 17.97 -20.30 0.88
C THR A 39 19.46 -20.23 0.56
N GLN A 40 20.17 -19.23 1.10
CA GLN A 40 21.60 -19.06 0.89
C GLN A 40 22.43 -20.10 1.67
N LEU A 41 22.07 -20.36 2.93
CA LEU A 41 22.72 -21.39 3.76
C LEU A 41 22.50 -22.81 3.23
N ALA A 42 21.33 -23.07 2.63
CA ALA A 42 20.99 -24.38 2.08
C ALA A 42 21.44 -24.59 0.62
N GLY A 43 21.98 -23.56 -0.05
CA GLY A 43 22.48 -23.64 -1.43
C GLY A 43 21.39 -23.94 -2.47
N TRP A 44 20.13 -23.58 -2.19
CA TRP A 44 18.96 -24.03 -2.96
C TRP A 44 18.60 -23.15 -4.17
N GLY A 45 19.43 -22.17 -4.50
CA GLY A 45 19.26 -21.30 -5.66
C GLY A 45 19.84 -19.92 -5.41
N ASN A 46 19.97 -19.13 -6.48
CA ASN A 46 20.51 -17.78 -6.39
C ASN A 46 19.44 -16.85 -5.77
N VAL A 47 19.79 -16.20 -4.66
CA VAL A 47 18.90 -15.27 -3.94
C VAL A 47 18.79 -13.91 -4.65
N LEU A 48 19.69 -13.65 -5.60
CA LEU A 48 19.72 -12.39 -6.33
C LEU A 48 18.66 -12.32 -7.44
N PRO A 49 17.95 -11.18 -7.58
CA PRO A 49 17.12 -10.87 -8.73
C PRO A 49 17.90 -11.01 -10.05
N LYS A 50 17.21 -11.38 -11.13
CA LYS A 50 17.83 -11.46 -12.47
C LYS A 50 18.45 -10.10 -12.84
N GLY A 51 19.78 -10.00 -12.81
CA GLY A 51 20.52 -8.81 -13.24
C GLY A 51 21.29 -8.05 -12.16
N VAL A 52 21.23 -8.44 -10.89
CA VAL A 52 22.03 -7.81 -9.82
C VAL A 52 23.35 -8.56 -9.65
N ALA A 53 24.47 -7.83 -9.66
CA ALA A 53 25.80 -8.40 -9.50
C ALA A 53 25.98 -8.95 -8.07
N THR A 54 26.54 -10.16 -7.96
CA THR A 54 26.89 -10.78 -6.67
C THR A 54 27.87 -9.89 -5.89
N THR A 55 27.61 -9.68 -4.60
CA THR A 55 28.48 -8.85 -3.75
C THR A 55 29.82 -9.51 -3.40
N GLY A 56 30.06 -10.74 -3.88
CA GLY A 56 31.28 -11.50 -3.62
C GLY A 56 31.31 -12.19 -2.24
N ILE A 57 30.41 -11.83 -1.33
CA ILE A 57 30.21 -12.48 -0.03
C ILE A 57 28.75 -12.93 0.05
N GLY A 58 28.50 -14.23 -0.06
CA GLY A 58 27.13 -14.78 -0.08
C GLY A 58 26.26 -14.39 1.13
N ALA A 59 26.86 -14.03 2.27
CA ALA A 59 26.11 -13.58 3.44
C ALA A 59 25.47 -12.18 3.29
N LEU A 60 25.97 -11.33 2.38
CA LEU A 60 25.50 -9.96 2.19
C LEU A 60 24.47 -9.80 1.06
N ASP A 61 24.30 -10.82 0.22
CA ASP A 61 23.37 -10.78 -0.92
C ASP A 61 21.91 -10.49 -0.50
N PRO A 62 21.35 -11.03 0.61
CA PRO A 62 20.01 -10.65 1.06
C PRO A 62 19.86 -9.16 1.41
N PHE A 63 20.92 -8.55 1.95
CA PHE A 63 20.92 -7.11 2.26
C PHE A 63 21.06 -6.26 1.00
N GLU A 64 21.77 -6.73 -0.02
CA GLU A 64 21.85 -6.03 -1.31
C GLU A 64 20.49 -6.06 -2.04
N VAL A 65 19.73 -7.14 -1.95
CA VAL A 65 18.35 -7.19 -2.48
C VAL A 65 17.44 -6.19 -1.76
N VAL A 66 17.56 -6.08 -0.44
CA VAL A 66 16.85 -5.05 0.33
C VAL A 66 17.28 -3.66 -0.16
N ARG A 67 18.58 -3.39 -0.26
CA ARG A 67 19.09 -2.10 -0.74
C ARG A 67 18.56 -1.74 -2.12
N ASP A 68 18.57 -2.68 -3.06
CA ASP A 68 18.09 -2.47 -4.43
C ASP A 68 16.60 -2.14 -4.44
N LEU A 69 15.77 -2.97 -3.78
CA LEU A 69 14.33 -2.74 -3.63
C LEU A 69 14.03 -1.38 -3.00
N PHE A 70 14.73 -1.02 -1.92
CA PHE A 70 14.56 0.28 -1.27
C PHE A 70 15.02 1.42 -2.18
N SER A 71 16.11 1.27 -2.92
CA SER A 71 16.63 2.33 -3.79
C SER A 71 15.70 2.56 -4.98
N THR A 72 15.25 1.51 -5.67
CA THR A 72 14.33 1.67 -6.82
C THR A 72 12.98 2.21 -6.35
N ARG A 73 12.42 1.68 -5.26
CA ARG A 73 11.14 2.17 -4.73
C ARG A 73 11.24 3.59 -4.19
N ALA A 74 12.31 3.94 -3.48
CA ALA A 74 12.50 5.30 -2.97
C ALA A 74 12.71 6.30 -4.11
N ALA A 75 13.42 5.92 -5.18
CA ALA A 75 13.59 6.76 -6.36
C ALA A 75 12.26 6.96 -7.09
N ASP A 76 11.57 5.87 -7.45
CA ASP A 76 10.30 5.93 -8.19
C ASP A 76 9.20 6.64 -7.41
N LEU A 77 8.94 6.19 -6.17
CA LEU A 77 7.90 6.77 -5.32
C LEU A 77 8.27 8.18 -4.87
N GLY A 78 9.54 8.41 -4.53
CA GLY A 78 10.02 9.73 -4.10
C GLY A 78 9.86 10.77 -5.19
N LEU A 79 10.28 10.45 -6.42
CA LEU A 79 10.12 11.35 -7.56
C LEU A 79 8.64 11.61 -7.88
N MET A 80 7.81 10.55 -7.86
CA MET A 80 6.37 10.67 -8.09
C MET A 80 5.70 11.55 -7.03
N ILE A 81 6.00 11.34 -5.74
CA ILE A 81 5.45 12.14 -4.65
C ILE A 81 5.91 13.59 -4.75
N MET A 82 7.18 13.85 -5.06
CA MET A 82 7.68 15.22 -5.26
C MET A 82 6.94 15.95 -6.39
N ALA A 83 6.72 15.28 -7.53
CA ALA A 83 5.97 15.85 -8.64
C ALA A 83 4.49 16.11 -8.27
N LEU A 84 3.84 15.16 -7.61
CA LEU A 84 2.45 15.28 -7.15
C LEU A 84 2.29 16.41 -6.12
N MET A 85 3.19 16.51 -5.15
CA MET A 85 3.18 17.57 -4.15
C MET A 85 3.45 18.94 -4.77
N GLY A 86 4.37 19.03 -5.74
CA GLY A 86 4.63 20.27 -6.49
C GLY A 86 3.39 20.73 -7.27
N PHE A 87 2.70 19.81 -7.93
CA PHE A 87 1.42 20.08 -8.59
C PHE A 87 0.34 20.51 -7.61
N ALA A 88 0.17 19.79 -6.50
CA ALA A 88 -0.84 20.09 -5.49
C ALA A 88 -0.61 21.49 -4.89
N HIS A 89 0.62 21.83 -4.52
CA HIS A 89 0.98 23.14 -4.02
C HIS A 89 0.73 24.24 -5.05
N TYR A 90 1.06 24.01 -6.32
CA TYR A 90 0.78 24.97 -7.39
C TYR A 90 -0.73 25.20 -7.59
N MET A 91 -1.53 24.12 -7.59
CA MET A 91 -2.99 24.18 -7.73
C MET A 91 -3.68 24.89 -6.56
N ASP A 92 -3.14 24.73 -5.36
CA ASP A 92 -3.61 25.44 -4.17
C ASP A 92 -3.25 26.93 -4.25
N HIS A 93 -2.03 27.26 -4.66
CA HIS A 93 -1.56 28.64 -4.81
C HIS A 93 -2.41 29.47 -5.80
N ILE A 94 -2.87 28.87 -6.90
CA ILE A 94 -3.75 29.55 -7.87
C ILE A 94 -5.24 29.52 -7.49
N GLY A 95 -5.62 28.89 -6.37
CA GLY A 95 -7.02 28.75 -5.94
C GLY A 95 -7.87 27.81 -6.81
N ALA A 96 -7.24 27.01 -7.67
CA ALA A 96 -7.93 26.04 -8.53
C ALA A 96 -8.53 24.90 -7.70
N ASN A 97 -7.85 24.50 -6.63
CA ASN A 97 -8.32 23.43 -5.76
C ASN A 97 -9.69 23.77 -5.13
N GLU A 98 -9.85 24.96 -4.55
CA GLU A 98 -11.11 25.40 -3.93
C GLU A 98 -12.26 25.53 -4.94
N SER A 99 -11.97 26.01 -6.15
CA SER A 99 -12.98 26.16 -7.20
C SER A 99 -13.48 24.82 -7.72
N VAL A 100 -12.60 23.84 -7.90
CA VAL A 100 -12.98 22.45 -8.22
C VAL A 100 -13.80 21.84 -7.09
N VAL A 101 -13.36 21.96 -5.84
CA VAL A 101 -14.09 21.44 -4.67
C VAL A 101 -15.49 22.05 -4.56
N ARG A 102 -15.65 23.36 -4.80
CA ARG A 102 -16.95 24.05 -4.77
C ARG A 102 -17.91 23.56 -5.86
N VAL A 103 -17.39 23.27 -7.06
CA VAL A 103 -18.21 22.74 -8.17
C VAL A 103 -18.63 21.30 -7.88
N VAL A 104 -17.74 20.47 -7.34
CA VAL A 104 -17.99 19.05 -7.04
C VAL A 104 -18.91 18.88 -5.83
N THR A 105 -18.77 19.69 -4.79
CA THR A 105 -19.59 19.59 -3.56
C THR A 105 -21.05 20.01 -3.75
N ARG A 106 -21.34 20.88 -4.74
CA ARG A 106 -22.69 21.38 -5.04
C ARG A 106 -23.71 20.29 -5.41
N PRO A 107 -23.43 19.35 -6.35
CA PRO A 107 -24.32 18.23 -6.66
C PRO A 107 -24.34 17.16 -5.57
N LEU A 108 -23.22 16.94 -4.87
CA LEU A 108 -23.13 15.93 -3.80
C LEU A 108 -24.05 16.24 -2.61
N ARG A 109 -24.27 17.52 -2.29
CA ARG A 109 -25.18 17.94 -1.22
C ARG A 109 -26.66 17.66 -1.51
N ARG A 110 -27.04 17.35 -2.76
CA ARG A 110 -28.40 16.90 -3.12
C ARG A 110 -28.66 15.42 -2.83
N LEU A 111 -27.62 14.61 -2.65
CA LEU A 111 -27.75 13.19 -2.33
C LEU A 111 -28.00 13.05 -0.82
N GLN A 112 -29.26 13.01 -0.42
CA GLN A 112 -29.70 12.87 0.99
C GLN A 112 -29.76 11.42 1.49
N SER A 113 -29.35 10.44 0.68
CA SER A 113 -29.43 9.01 1.02
C SER A 113 -28.05 8.44 1.39
N PRO A 114 -27.82 8.08 2.67
CA PRO A 114 -26.55 7.50 3.13
C PRO A 114 -26.17 6.20 2.42
N TYR A 115 -27.15 5.36 2.08
CA TYR A 115 -26.93 4.07 1.42
C TYR A 115 -26.57 4.18 -0.06
N THR A 116 -27.16 5.15 -0.76
CA THR A 116 -26.81 5.43 -2.17
C THR A 116 -25.36 5.89 -2.27
N LEU A 117 -24.89 6.66 -1.29
CA LEU A 117 -23.51 7.12 -1.22
C LEU A 117 -22.53 5.97 -0.97
N LEU A 118 -22.88 5.04 -0.07
CA LEU A 118 -22.12 3.79 0.15
C LEU A 118 -21.94 2.97 -1.14
N PHE A 119 -22.99 2.84 -1.94
CA PHE A 119 -22.93 2.13 -3.21
C PHE A 119 -22.02 2.83 -4.22
N PHE A 120 -22.18 4.14 -4.40
CA PHE A 120 -21.34 4.90 -5.33
C PHE A 120 -19.89 5.01 -4.90
N SER A 121 -19.61 5.10 -3.59
CA SER A 121 -18.25 5.10 -3.08
C SER A 121 -17.54 3.77 -3.30
N TYR A 122 -18.25 2.65 -3.17
CA TYR A 122 -17.70 1.33 -3.49
C TYR A 122 -17.33 1.23 -4.98
N LEU A 123 -18.23 1.72 -5.84
CA LEU A 123 -18.03 1.72 -7.29
C LEU A 123 -16.85 2.63 -7.67
N LEU A 124 -16.74 3.80 -7.05
CA LEU A 124 -15.64 4.72 -7.23
C LEU A 124 -14.31 4.13 -6.72
N ALA A 125 -14.29 3.52 -5.54
CA ALA A 125 -13.13 2.83 -4.98
C ALA A 125 -12.65 1.71 -5.91
N SER A 126 -13.58 0.92 -6.45
CA SER A 126 -13.29 -0.16 -7.40
C SER A 126 -12.72 0.37 -8.73
N LEU A 127 -13.25 1.49 -9.24
CA LEU A 127 -12.71 2.14 -10.44
C LEU A 127 -11.32 2.74 -10.18
N LEU A 128 -11.13 3.38 -9.02
CA LEU A 128 -9.84 3.92 -8.62
C LEU A 128 -8.80 2.82 -8.39
N GLN A 129 -9.20 1.63 -7.93
CA GLN A 129 -8.31 0.48 -7.79
C GLN A 129 -7.74 0.02 -9.15
N LEU A 130 -8.46 0.25 -10.25
CA LEU A 130 -7.97 -0.03 -11.60
C LEU A 130 -6.84 0.94 -12.02
N ALA A 131 -6.89 2.17 -11.52
CA ALA A 131 -5.89 3.21 -11.81
C ALA A 131 -4.74 3.26 -10.80
N ILE A 132 -5.02 2.91 -9.53
CA ILE A 132 -4.09 2.94 -8.41
C ILE A 132 -3.86 1.49 -7.95
N PRO A 133 -2.77 0.84 -8.40
CA PRO A 133 -2.49 -0.56 -8.06
C PRO A 133 -2.04 -0.75 -6.59
N SER A 134 -1.79 0.33 -5.86
CA SER A 134 -1.37 0.29 -4.46
C SER A 134 -2.58 0.28 -3.52
N ALA A 135 -2.85 -0.86 -2.88
CA ALA A 135 -3.96 -1.01 -1.93
C ALA A 135 -3.85 -0.04 -0.73
N THR A 136 -2.65 0.16 -0.19
CA THR A 136 -2.41 1.12 0.89
C THR A 136 -2.59 2.57 0.44
N GLY A 137 -2.13 2.91 -0.77
CA GLY A 137 -2.33 4.25 -1.33
C GLY A 137 -3.81 4.58 -1.57
N LEU A 138 -4.56 3.62 -2.11
CA LEU A 138 -5.99 3.74 -2.32
C LEU A 138 -6.75 3.90 -1.00
N ALA A 139 -6.45 3.07 0.01
CA ALA A 139 -7.10 3.13 1.31
C ALA A 139 -6.87 4.48 2.01
N VAL A 140 -5.65 5.01 1.98
CA VAL A 140 -5.34 6.34 2.56
C VAL A 140 -6.08 7.45 1.81
N LEU A 141 -6.15 7.39 0.48
CA LEU A 141 -6.87 8.38 -0.34
C LEU A 141 -8.37 8.38 -0.02
N LEU A 142 -8.99 7.20 0.06
CA LEU A 142 -10.41 7.05 0.38
C LEU A 142 -10.70 7.43 1.84
N MET A 143 -9.78 7.13 2.76
CA MET A 143 -9.89 7.52 4.17
C MET A 143 -9.76 9.03 4.38
N GLY A 144 -8.96 9.72 3.55
CA GLY A 144 -8.88 11.19 3.56
C GLY A 144 -10.07 11.89 2.90
N THR A 145 -10.76 11.23 1.96
CA THR A 145 -11.77 11.88 1.11
C THR A 145 -13.21 11.40 1.39
N MET A 146 -13.50 10.12 1.20
CA MET A 146 -14.85 9.55 1.30
C MET A 146 -15.25 9.23 2.74
N PHE A 147 -14.31 8.78 3.57
CA PHE A 147 -14.57 8.41 4.96
C PHE A 147 -15.19 9.53 5.82
N PRO A 148 -14.68 10.79 5.81
CA PRO A 148 -15.32 11.87 6.58
C PRO A 148 -16.72 12.22 6.05
N ILE A 149 -16.95 12.10 4.73
CA ILE A 149 -18.26 12.35 4.11
C ILE A 149 -19.28 11.30 4.55
N MET A 150 -18.87 10.03 4.62
CA MET A 150 -19.73 8.93 5.10
C MET A 150 -20.12 9.10 6.58
N LEU A 151 -19.16 9.41 7.44
CA LEU A 151 -19.41 9.66 8.86
C LEU A 151 -20.33 10.86 9.09
N GLY A 152 -20.15 11.94 8.33
CA GLY A 152 -20.98 13.15 8.40
C GLY A 152 -22.45 12.95 8.01
N LEU A 153 -22.77 11.84 7.33
CA LEU A 153 -24.13 11.47 6.92
C LEU A 153 -24.77 10.40 7.81
N GLY A 154 -24.11 10.03 8.92
CA GLY A 154 -24.65 9.11 9.93
C GLY A 154 -24.32 7.62 9.70
N LEU A 155 -23.40 7.29 8.79
CA LEU A 155 -22.91 5.91 8.65
C LEU A 155 -21.95 5.54 9.79
N SER A 156 -21.97 4.27 10.20
CA SER A 156 -21.01 3.78 11.19
C SER A 156 -19.60 3.72 10.62
N ALA A 157 -18.59 4.00 11.45
CA ALA A 157 -17.18 3.92 11.04
C ALA A 157 -16.82 2.53 10.48
N ALA A 158 -17.43 1.47 10.99
CA ALA A 158 -17.24 0.11 10.51
C ALA A 158 -17.78 -0.10 9.08
N SER A 159 -18.93 0.51 8.74
CA SER A 159 -19.50 0.40 7.39
C SER A 159 -18.69 1.19 6.37
N ALA A 160 -18.23 2.38 6.76
CA ALA A 160 -17.36 3.21 5.93
C ALA A 160 -16.01 2.53 5.70
N ALA A 161 -15.40 1.98 6.75
CA ALA A 161 -14.14 1.25 6.64
C ALA A 161 -14.28 -0.09 5.89
N GLY A 162 -15.46 -0.72 5.88
CA GLY A 162 -15.70 -1.96 5.15
C GLY A 162 -15.83 -1.79 3.63
N VAL A 163 -16.07 -0.57 3.15
CA VAL A 163 -16.18 -0.25 1.72
C VAL A 163 -14.87 0.28 1.13
N ILE A 164 -13.94 0.71 2.00
CA ILE A 164 -12.62 1.24 1.64
C ILE A 164 -11.60 0.08 1.66
#